data_AF-A0A1H3L983-F1
#
_entry.id   AF-A0A1H3L983-F1
#
_cell.length_a   1.000
_cell.length_b   1.000
_cell.length_c   1.000
_cell.angle_alpha   90.00
_cell.angle_beta   90.00
_cell.angle_gamma   90.00
#
_symmetry.space_group_name_H-M   'P 1'
#
loop_
_entity.id
_entity.type
_entity.pdbx_description
1 polymer ?
#
loop_
_entity_poly.entity_id
_entity_poly.type
_entity_poly.pdbx_seq_one_letter_code
_entity_poly.pdbx_strand_id
1 'polypeptide(L)'
;MSSDYQYREAMLDWLEQFAQEIRGIDANYPEKDSILEGAEALNARLHERGAFDPEYFYQAEKDAEELYSRYLQVTQRANENERNRQQSSLKSVPVGGHKLPRLPYSYDALEPHIQRRIMELHHQKHHQSYVDGLNKAEKELETQRRKGKFENIKHWERELAFHGAGHYLHTLFWQAMSPDGGGKPKGRLAEQMTRDFGGFDAFKAQFSEAADKVEGGGWAILVWASRSGRLEILTAEKHQNLSQWDVIPLLPLDVWEHAYYLQYENDRREYINNWWNVVHWPHVEERFQTATAVLWSPLV
;
A
#
# COMPACT_ATOMS: atom_id res chain seq x y z
N MET A 1 6.98 -43.76 -10.21
CA MET A 1 6.61 -43.01 -11.43
C MET A 1 7.88 -42.33 -11.93
N SER A 2 8.15 -42.35 -13.24
CA SER A 2 9.32 -41.65 -13.82
C SER A 2 9.22 -40.14 -13.56
N SER A 3 10.36 -39.44 -13.44
CA SER A 3 10.44 -37.97 -13.39
C SER A 3 9.65 -37.29 -14.51
N ASP A 4 9.60 -37.96 -15.66
CA ASP A 4 9.00 -37.44 -16.89
C ASP A 4 7.46 -37.45 -16.83
N TYR A 5 6.90 -38.43 -16.11
CA TYR A 5 5.48 -38.50 -15.83
C TYR A 5 5.08 -37.36 -14.88
N GLN A 6 5.91 -37.08 -13.87
CA GLN A 6 5.65 -35.99 -12.92
C GLN A 6 5.70 -34.61 -13.60
N TYR A 7 6.60 -34.41 -14.56
CA TYR A 7 6.70 -33.14 -15.31
C TYR A 7 5.45 -32.90 -16.18
N ARG A 8 4.97 -33.93 -16.90
CA ARG A 8 3.75 -33.83 -17.71
C ARG A 8 2.54 -33.44 -16.87
N GLU A 9 2.30 -34.16 -15.78
CA GLU A 9 1.13 -33.90 -14.93
C GLU A 9 1.22 -32.51 -14.28
N ALA A 10 2.41 -32.05 -13.88
CA ALA A 10 2.59 -30.69 -13.38
C ALA A 10 2.26 -29.61 -14.43
N MET A 11 2.58 -29.85 -15.72
CA MET A 11 2.24 -28.92 -16.80
C MET A 11 0.74 -28.92 -17.11
N LEU A 12 0.07 -30.07 -17.03
CA LEU A 12 -1.40 -30.16 -17.16
C LEU A 12 -2.10 -29.41 -16.02
N ASP A 13 -1.68 -29.65 -14.78
CA ASP A 13 -2.20 -28.93 -13.60
C ASP A 13 -2.01 -27.41 -13.73
N TRP A 14 -0.84 -26.98 -14.23
CA TRP A 14 -0.56 -25.57 -14.48
C TRP A 14 -1.48 -24.99 -15.55
N LEU A 15 -1.71 -25.69 -16.67
CA LEU A 15 -2.59 -25.24 -17.75
C LEU A 15 -4.04 -25.10 -17.29
N GLU A 16 -4.52 -25.99 -16.43
CA GLU A 16 -5.87 -25.88 -15.85
C GLU A 16 -6.01 -24.64 -14.96
N GLN A 17 -5.03 -24.40 -14.08
CA GLN A 17 -5.01 -23.20 -13.23
C GLN A 17 -4.89 -21.93 -14.06
N PHE A 18 -4.00 -21.92 -15.04
CA PHE A 18 -3.78 -20.81 -15.95
C PHE A 18 -5.05 -20.46 -16.75
N ALA A 19 -5.78 -21.47 -17.24
CA ALA A 19 -7.07 -21.27 -17.91
C ALA A 19 -8.12 -20.63 -16.99
N GLN A 20 -8.17 -21.03 -15.70
CA GLN A 20 -9.05 -20.40 -14.71
C GLN A 20 -8.68 -18.93 -14.48
N GLU A 21 -7.38 -18.62 -14.38
CA GLU A 21 -6.90 -17.25 -14.21
C GLU A 21 -7.28 -16.35 -15.41
N ILE A 22 -7.13 -16.84 -16.65
CA ILE A 22 -7.51 -16.09 -17.85
C ILE A 22 -9.02 -15.81 -17.87
N ARG A 23 -9.85 -16.79 -17.47
CA ARG A 23 -11.31 -16.62 -17.38
C ARG A 23 -11.73 -15.53 -16.39
N GLY A 24 -10.92 -15.29 -15.36
CA GLY A 24 -11.12 -14.24 -14.36
C GLY A 24 -10.86 -12.81 -14.85
N ILE A 25 -10.19 -12.63 -16.00
CA ILE A 25 -9.92 -11.31 -16.59
C ILE A 25 -11.23 -10.70 -17.14
N ASP A 26 -11.43 -9.39 -17.01
CA ASP A 26 -12.57 -8.65 -17.57
C ASP A 26 -12.81 -9.01 -19.06
N ALA A 27 -14.07 -9.19 -19.46
CA ALA A 27 -14.48 -9.54 -20.82
C ALA A 27 -14.11 -8.49 -21.89
N ASN A 28 -13.70 -7.29 -21.48
CA ASN A 28 -13.28 -6.21 -22.38
C ASN A 28 -11.87 -6.39 -22.98
N TYR A 29 -11.17 -7.49 -22.68
CA TYR A 29 -9.85 -7.82 -23.23
C TYR A 29 -9.94 -9.01 -24.19
N PRO A 30 -10.32 -8.81 -25.46
CA PRO A 30 -10.56 -9.90 -26.41
C PRO A 30 -9.31 -10.76 -26.67
N GLU A 31 -8.11 -10.24 -26.42
CA GLU A 31 -6.87 -11.00 -26.51
C GLU A 31 -6.82 -12.17 -25.51
N LYS A 32 -7.57 -12.10 -24.40
CA LYS A 32 -7.67 -13.18 -23.41
C LYS A 32 -8.25 -14.45 -24.00
N ASP A 33 -9.20 -14.33 -24.95
CA ASP A 33 -9.89 -15.47 -25.54
C ASP A 33 -8.92 -16.28 -26.40
N SER A 34 -8.05 -15.61 -27.18
CA SER A 34 -6.99 -16.27 -27.94
C SER A 34 -5.95 -16.97 -27.05
N ILE A 35 -5.67 -16.42 -25.86
CA ILE A 35 -4.74 -17.04 -24.90
C ILE A 35 -5.40 -18.27 -24.26
N LEU A 36 -6.68 -18.16 -23.89
CA LEU A 36 -7.46 -19.26 -23.35
C LEU A 36 -7.57 -20.42 -24.35
N GLU A 37 -7.92 -20.12 -25.60
CA GLU A 37 -7.97 -21.11 -26.69
C GLU A 37 -6.60 -21.79 -26.88
N GLY A 38 -5.50 -21.02 -26.81
CA GLY A 38 -4.15 -21.55 -26.90
C GLY A 38 -3.79 -22.48 -25.74
N ALA A 39 -4.16 -22.11 -24.51
CA ALA A 39 -3.94 -22.93 -23.32
C ALA A 39 -4.76 -24.23 -23.36
N GLU A 40 -6.03 -24.16 -23.77
CA GLU A 40 -6.91 -25.33 -23.91
C GLU A 40 -6.43 -26.27 -25.04
N ALA A 41 -5.95 -25.71 -26.15
CA ALA A 41 -5.37 -26.50 -27.25
C ALA A 41 -4.05 -27.17 -26.83
N LEU A 42 -3.18 -26.48 -26.09
CA LEU A 42 -1.96 -27.08 -25.54
C LEU A 42 -2.30 -28.20 -24.55
N ASN A 43 -3.28 -27.98 -23.67
CA ASN A 43 -3.75 -28.99 -22.72
C ASN A 43 -4.27 -30.25 -23.43
N ALA A 44 -5.13 -30.08 -24.45
CA ALA A 44 -5.65 -31.18 -25.26
C ALA A 44 -4.52 -31.98 -25.95
N ARG A 45 -3.56 -31.29 -26.57
CA ARG A 45 -2.40 -31.90 -27.22
C ARG A 45 -1.54 -32.72 -26.25
N LEU A 46 -1.43 -32.32 -24.99
CA LEU A 46 -0.67 -33.04 -23.96
C LEU A 46 -1.42 -34.26 -23.40
N HIS A 47 -2.76 -34.21 -23.37
CA HIS A 47 -3.59 -35.35 -23.02
C HIS A 47 -3.58 -36.45 -24.09
N GLU A 48 -3.64 -36.08 -25.37
CA GLU A 48 -3.61 -37.03 -26.49
C GLU A 48 -2.26 -37.75 -26.62
N ARG A 49 -1.16 -37.11 -26.18
CA ARG A 49 0.17 -37.71 -26.18
C ARG A 49 0.31 -38.68 -25.00
N GLY A 50 0.35 -39.98 -25.30
CA GLY A 50 0.43 -41.04 -24.29
C GLY A 50 1.83 -41.35 -23.73
N ALA A 51 2.91 -40.99 -24.44
CA ALA A 51 4.30 -41.24 -24.02
C ALA A 51 5.14 -39.95 -24.03
N PHE A 52 6.10 -39.86 -23.11
CA PHE A 52 7.00 -38.72 -23.00
C PHE A 52 7.98 -38.65 -24.17
N ASP A 53 8.14 -37.46 -24.73
CA ASP A 53 9.03 -37.15 -25.86
C ASP A 53 9.74 -35.80 -25.60
N PRO A 54 11.04 -35.81 -25.26
CA PRO A 54 11.74 -34.61 -24.79
C PRO A 54 11.65 -33.39 -25.73
N GLU A 55 11.72 -33.60 -27.04
CA GLU A 55 11.66 -32.51 -28.02
C GLU A 55 10.26 -31.88 -28.07
N TYR A 56 9.24 -32.73 -27.95
CA TYR A 56 7.86 -32.29 -27.92
C TYR A 56 7.54 -31.51 -26.64
N PHE A 57 8.02 -31.97 -25.48
CA PHE A 57 7.79 -31.29 -24.20
C PHE A 57 8.56 -29.97 -24.11
N TYR A 58 9.75 -29.89 -24.70
CA TYR A 58 10.47 -28.62 -24.85
C TYR A 58 9.69 -27.60 -25.69
N GLN A 59 9.05 -28.05 -26.77
CA GLN A 59 8.20 -27.17 -27.57
C GLN A 59 6.92 -26.77 -26.82
N ALA A 60 6.31 -27.70 -26.06
CA ALA A 60 5.15 -27.40 -25.21
C ALA A 60 5.47 -26.36 -24.13
N GLU A 61 6.66 -26.41 -23.54
CA GLU A 61 7.15 -25.44 -22.57
C GLU A 61 7.28 -24.04 -23.22
N LYS A 62 7.85 -23.94 -24.42
CA LYS A 62 7.91 -22.67 -25.17
C LYS A 62 6.53 -22.11 -25.49
N ASP A 63 5.61 -22.96 -25.93
CA ASP A 63 4.24 -22.56 -26.22
C ASP A 63 3.56 -22.03 -24.94
N ALA A 64 3.79 -22.67 -23.79
CA ALA A 64 3.29 -22.22 -22.49
C ALA A 64 3.91 -20.88 -22.06
N GLU A 65 5.22 -20.69 -22.23
CA GLU A 65 5.92 -19.44 -21.93
C GLU A 65 5.40 -18.27 -22.78
N GLU A 66 5.13 -18.51 -24.07
CA GLU A 66 4.56 -17.51 -24.97
C GLU A 66 3.14 -17.11 -24.53
N LEU A 67 2.30 -18.09 -24.21
CA LEU A 67 0.96 -17.84 -23.71
C LEU A 67 0.98 -17.06 -22.39
N TYR A 68 1.87 -17.43 -21.47
CA TYR A 68 2.04 -16.74 -20.19
C TYR A 68 2.54 -15.30 -20.38
N SER A 69 3.49 -15.08 -21.30
CA SER A 69 3.99 -13.74 -21.63
C SER A 69 2.88 -12.84 -22.18
N ARG A 70 2.02 -13.38 -23.04
CA ARG A 70 0.84 -12.66 -23.57
C ARG A 70 -0.18 -12.37 -22.46
N TYR A 71 -0.42 -13.32 -21.56
CA TYR A 71 -1.27 -13.14 -20.38
C TYR A 71 -0.76 -12.00 -19.49
N LEU A 72 0.54 -11.92 -19.23
CA LEU A 72 1.14 -10.83 -18.46
C LEU A 72 0.89 -9.46 -19.10
N GLN A 73 0.97 -9.36 -20.44
CA GLN A 73 0.68 -8.11 -21.14
C GLN A 73 -0.80 -7.70 -21.03
N VAL A 74 -1.72 -8.66 -21.16
CA VAL A 74 -3.16 -8.41 -21.03
C VAL A 74 -3.53 -8.01 -19.61
N THR A 75 -3.03 -8.73 -18.60
CA THR A 75 -3.29 -8.41 -17.19
C THR A 75 -2.67 -7.08 -16.77
N GLN A 76 -1.47 -6.75 -17.27
CA GLN A 76 -0.88 -5.43 -17.06
C GLN A 76 -1.79 -4.32 -17.61
N ARG A 77 -2.27 -4.46 -18.85
CA ARG A 77 -3.21 -3.49 -19.45
C ARG A 77 -4.55 -3.43 -18.72
N ALA A 78 -5.05 -4.58 -18.26
CA ALA A 78 -6.28 -4.67 -17.48
C ALA A 78 -6.16 -3.89 -16.17
N ASN A 79 -5.07 -4.11 -15.44
CA ASN A 79 -4.76 -3.40 -14.22
C ASN A 79 -4.51 -1.90 -14.48
N GLU A 80 -3.83 -1.53 -15.56
CA GLU A 80 -3.63 -0.12 -15.95
C GLU A 80 -4.95 0.58 -16.27
N ASN A 81 -5.87 -0.08 -16.98
CA ASN A 81 -7.18 0.48 -17.32
C ASN A 81 -8.12 0.54 -16.11
N GLU A 82 -8.10 -0.44 -15.21
CA GLU A 82 -8.82 -0.35 -13.93
C GLU A 82 -8.28 0.76 -13.06
N ARG A 83 -6.95 0.90 -12.97
CA ARG A 83 -6.29 2.04 -12.31
C ARG A 83 -6.70 3.36 -12.97
N ASN A 84 -6.71 3.46 -14.29
CA ASN A 84 -7.14 4.66 -15.01
C ASN A 84 -8.63 4.97 -14.82
N ARG A 85 -9.50 3.94 -14.75
CA ARG A 85 -10.93 4.10 -14.43
C ARG A 85 -11.12 4.61 -13.00
N GLN A 86 -10.42 4.02 -12.04
CA GLN A 86 -10.42 4.50 -10.65
C GLN A 86 -9.86 5.92 -10.55
N GLN A 87 -8.77 6.23 -11.25
CA GLN A 87 -8.13 7.55 -11.27
C GLN A 87 -8.99 8.61 -11.96
N SER A 88 -9.74 8.26 -13.01
CA SER A 88 -10.73 9.14 -13.66
C SER A 88 -11.93 9.48 -12.76
N SER A 89 -12.18 8.66 -11.74
CA SER A 89 -13.23 8.88 -10.74
C SER A 89 -12.77 9.72 -9.55
N LEU A 90 -11.45 9.88 -9.36
CA LEU A 90 -10.87 10.70 -8.29
C LEU A 90 -11.04 12.18 -8.63
N LYS A 91 -12.18 12.74 -8.22
CA LYS A 91 -12.38 14.18 -8.19
C LYS A 91 -11.40 14.80 -7.19
N SER A 92 -10.64 15.81 -7.63
CA SER A 92 -9.83 16.63 -6.72
C SER A 92 -10.70 17.20 -5.60
N VAL A 93 -10.19 17.21 -4.37
CA VAL A 93 -10.86 17.87 -3.25
C VAL A 93 -10.85 19.40 -3.52
N PRO A 94 -12.01 20.08 -3.54
CA PRO A 94 -12.04 21.52 -3.73
C PRO A 94 -11.43 22.24 -2.50
N VAL A 95 -10.94 23.47 -2.70
CA VAL A 95 -10.38 24.32 -1.64
C VAL A 95 -11.30 24.35 -0.42
N GLY A 96 -10.78 23.91 0.72
CA GLY A 96 -11.50 23.85 1.98
C GLY A 96 -12.69 22.88 2.02
N GLY A 97 -12.64 21.85 1.18
CA GLY A 97 -13.61 20.77 1.05
C GLY A 97 -13.16 19.41 1.60
N HIS A 98 -12.05 19.35 2.35
CA HIS A 98 -11.61 18.13 3.02
C HIS A 98 -12.62 17.71 4.09
N LYS A 99 -12.73 16.40 4.32
CA LYS A 99 -13.67 15.81 5.28
C LYS A 99 -12.95 14.81 6.15
N LEU A 100 -13.42 14.69 7.39
CA LEU A 100 -13.01 13.59 8.26
C LEU A 100 -13.48 12.26 7.63
N PRO A 101 -12.58 11.34 7.25
CA PRO A 101 -12.97 10.05 6.73
C PRO A 101 -13.70 9.25 7.81
N ARG A 102 -14.53 8.28 7.42
CA ARG A 102 -15.06 7.31 8.39
C ARG A 102 -13.96 6.31 8.71
N LEU A 103 -13.90 5.84 9.96
CA LEU A 103 -13.06 4.69 10.29
C LEU A 103 -13.56 3.45 9.54
N PRO A 104 -12.64 2.57 9.08
CA PRO A 104 -13.02 1.33 8.40
C PRO A 104 -13.54 0.24 9.36
N TYR A 105 -13.51 0.50 10.67
CA TYR A 105 -13.95 -0.40 11.74
C TYR A 105 -14.57 0.39 12.91
N SER A 106 -15.21 -0.29 13.88
CA SER A 106 -15.77 0.35 15.08
C SER A 106 -14.67 0.84 16.03
N TYR A 107 -14.98 1.81 16.88
CA TYR A 107 -13.97 2.42 17.77
C TYR A 107 -13.30 1.43 18.74
N ASP A 108 -13.98 0.36 19.11
CA ASP A 108 -13.52 -0.72 19.99
C ASP A 108 -12.88 -1.90 19.25
N ALA A 109 -12.85 -1.88 17.91
CA ALA A 109 -12.40 -3.03 17.12
C ALA A 109 -10.92 -3.40 17.33
N LEU A 110 -10.09 -2.47 17.82
CA LEU A 110 -8.65 -2.69 18.02
C LEU A 110 -8.28 -3.08 19.45
N GLU A 111 -9.27 -3.29 20.32
CA GLU A 111 -9.04 -3.80 21.67
C GLU A 111 -8.52 -5.26 21.62
N PRO A 112 -7.63 -5.67 22.54
CA PRO A 112 -7.13 -4.91 23.69
C PRO A 112 -5.95 -3.97 23.37
N HIS A 113 -5.47 -3.94 22.13
CA HIS A 113 -4.22 -3.26 21.77
C HIS A 113 -4.35 -1.73 21.71
N ILE A 114 -5.50 -1.20 21.32
CA ILE A 114 -5.78 0.24 21.38
C ILE A 114 -7.20 0.43 21.90
N GLN A 115 -7.34 1.04 23.08
CA GLN A 115 -8.63 1.20 23.73
C GLN A 115 -9.57 2.10 22.94
N ARG A 116 -10.87 1.79 23.02
CA ARG A 116 -11.94 2.55 22.37
C ARG A 116 -11.85 4.05 22.62
N ARG A 117 -11.54 4.45 23.85
CA ARG A 117 -11.49 5.86 24.25
C ARG A 117 -10.42 6.66 23.50
N ILE A 118 -9.27 6.03 23.24
CA ILE A 118 -8.21 6.65 22.41
C ILE A 118 -8.75 6.83 21.00
N MET A 119 -9.30 5.77 20.40
CA MET A 119 -9.83 5.82 19.03
C MET A 119 -10.91 6.90 18.83
N GLU A 120 -11.83 7.06 19.79
CA GLU A 120 -12.86 8.10 19.75
C GLU A 120 -12.25 9.51 19.77
N LEU A 121 -11.33 9.79 20.69
CA LEU A 121 -10.70 11.11 20.83
C LEU A 121 -9.76 11.42 19.66
N HIS A 122 -8.92 10.46 19.30
CA HIS A 122 -7.92 10.58 18.24
C HIS A 122 -8.59 10.84 16.88
N HIS A 123 -9.69 10.16 16.59
CA HIS A 123 -10.45 10.39 15.37
C HIS A 123 -11.34 11.65 15.43
N GLN A 124 -12.23 11.75 16.43
CA GLN A 124 -13.27 12.79 16.44
C GLN A 124 -12.78 14.17 16.92
N LYS A 125 -11.64 14.24 17.60
CA LYS A 125 -11.07 15.50 18.10
C LYS A 125 -9.78 15.85 17.37
N HIS A 126 -8.75 15.01 17.48
CA HIS A 126 -7.45 15.32 16.90
C HIS A 126 -7.51 15.34 15.36
N HIS A 127 -7.98 14.27 14.72
CA HIS A 127 -8.09 14.24 13.26
C HIS A 127 -9.06 15.29 12.71
N GLN A 128 -10.21 15.50 13.37
CA GLN A 128 -11.15 16.56 12.99
C GLN A 128 -10.50 17.95 13.00
N SER A 129 -9.67 18.25 14.01
CA SER A 129 -8.95 19.53 14.08
C SER A 129 -7.99 19.76 12.90
N TYR A 130 -7.35 18.70 12.39
CA TYR A 130 -6.49 18.80 11.21
C TYR A 130 -7.30 19.05 9.94
N VAL A 131 -8.45 18.39 9.79
CA VAL A 131 -9.38 18.65 8.68
C VAL A 131 -9.85 20.11 8.69
N ASP A 132 -10.29 20.62 9.84
CA ASP A 132 -10.80 21.98 9.97
C ASP A 132 -9.70 23.02 9.72
N GLY A 133 -8.51 22.79 10.27
CA GLY A 133 -7.34 23.66 10.10
C GLY A 133 -6.85 23.70 8.66
N LEU A 134 -6.77 22.55 7.99
CA LEU A 134 -6.40 22.46 6.57
C LEU A 134 -7.40 23.24 5.72
N ASN A 135 -8.70 23.01 5.96
CA ASN A 135 -9.76 23.69 5.23
C ASN A 135 -9.71 25.21 5.40
N LYS A 136 -9.37 25.68 6.60
CA LYS A 136 -9.19 27.11 6.89
C LYS A 136 -7.98 27.69 6.17
N ALA A 137 -6.83 27.02 6.25
CA ALA A 137 -5.59 27.48 5.62
C ALA A 137 -5.77 27.64 4.09
N GLU A 138 -6.39 26.65 3.44
CA GLU A 138 -6.64 26.70 1.99
C GLU A 138 -7.54 27.89 1.58
N LYS A 139 -8.62 28.14 2.33
CA LYS A 139 -9.55 29.26 2.08
C LYS A 139 -8.91 30.63 2.28
N GLU A 140 -8.06 30.76 3.30
CA GLU A 140 -7.31 31.98 3.57
C GLU A 140 -6.28 32.25 2.47
N LEU A 141 -5.53 31.22 2.07
CA LEU A 141 -4.59 31.32 0.95
C LEU A 141 -5.30 31.66 -0.37
N GLU A 142 -6.47 31.08 -0.64
CA GLU A 142 -7.28 31.44 -1.80
C GLU A 142 -7.72 32.90 -1.76
N THR A 143 -8.21 33.37 -0.61
CA THR A 143 -8.62 34.76 -0.41
C THR A 143 -7.46 35.72 -0.63
N GLN A 144 -6.26 35.41 -0.15
CA GLN A 144 -5.06 36.21 -0.34
C GLN A 144 -4.65 36.29 -1.81
N ARG A 145 -4.66 35.15 -2.53
CA ARG A 145 -4.40 35.13 -3.98
C ARG A 145 -5.39 36.00 -4.75
N ARG A 146 -6.70 35.88 -4.45
CA ARG A 146 -7.75 36.69 -5.12
C ARG A 146 -7.60 38.19 -4.87
N LYS A 147 -7.13 38.58 -3.68
CA LYS A 147 -6.92 39.99 -3.31
C LYS A 147 -5.54 40.52 -3.75
N GLY A 148 -4.61 39.66 -4.16
CA GLY A 148 -3.22 40.04 -4.41
C GLY A 148 -2.49 40.54 -3.14
N LYS A 149 -2.92 40.10 -1.95
CA LYS A 149 -2.38 40.54 -0.66
C LYS A 149 -1.95 39.33 0.17
N PHE A 150 -0.66 39.23 0.47
CA PHE A 150 -0.03 38.06 1.10
C PHE A 150 0.35 38.30 2.57
N GLU A 151 -0.48 39.08 3.27
CA GLU A 151 -0.31 39.32 4.71
C GLU A 151 -0.36 37.98 5.46
N ASN A 152 0.56 37.73 6.39
CA ASN A 152 0.63 36.46 7.12
C ASN A 152 0.87 35.21 6.26
N ILE A 153 1.41 35.33 5.03
CA ILE A 153 1.69 34.15 4.18
C ILE A 153 2.53 33.08 4.89
N LYS A 154 3.54 33.49 5.69
CA LYS A 154 4.35 32.57 6.50
C LYS A 154 3.51 31.75 7.50
N HIS A 155 2.45 32.34 8.05
CA HIS A 155 1.55 31.65 8.96
C HIS A 155 0.71 30.63 8.19
N TRP A 156 0.04 31.06 7.12
CA TRP A 156 -0.88 30.18 6.41
C TRP A 156 -0.20 29.03 5.67
N GLU A 157 1.00 29.23 5.12
CA GLU A 157 1.78 28.12 4.54
C GLU A 157 2.22 27.11 5.61
N ARG A 158 2.52 27.57 6.83
CA ARG A 158 2.83 26.69 7.96
C ARG A 158 1.59 25.91 8.41
N GLU A 159 0.44 26.57 8.53
CA GLU A 159 -0.83 25.91 8.89
C GLU A 159 -1.24 24.89 7.83
N LEU A 160 -1.07 25.22 6.55
CA LEU A 160 -1.31 24.32 5.42
C LEU A 160 -0.45 23.05 5.56
N ALA A 161 0.85 23.20 5.81
CA ALA A 161 1.76 22.07 5.97
C ALA A 161 1.43 21.22 7.21
N PHE A 162 1.22 21.85 8.37
CA PHE A 162 0.95 21.15 9.64
C PHE A 162 -0.39 20.40 9.60
N HIS A 163 -1.47 21.08 9.23
CA HIS A 163 -2.80 20.47 9.18
C HIS A 163 -2.96 19.52 7.99
N GLY A 164 -2.33 19.83 6.85
CA GLY A 164 -2.29 18.95 5.69
C GLY A 164 -1.64 17.61 5.99
N ALA A 165 -0.40 17.63 6.50
CA ALA A 165 0.30 16.42 6.88
C ALA A 165 -0.43 15.67 8.00
N GLY A 166 -0.98 16.39 8.99
CA GLY A 166 -1.79 15.81 10.06
C GLY A 166 -3.01 15.06 9.52
N HIS A 167 -3.78 15.66 8.62
CA HIS A 167 -4.94 15.03 8.00
C HIS A 167 -4.55 13.78 7.18
N TYR A 168 -3.51 13.89 6.35
CA TYR A 168 -3.13 12.80 5.46
C TYR A 168 -2.53 11.62 6.22
N LEU A 169 -1.64 11.86 7.19
CA LEU A 169 -1.05 10.78 7.98
C LEU A 169 -2.10 10.05 8.83
N HIS A 170 -3.04 10.75 9.45
CA HIS A 170 -4.13 10.10 10.19
C HIS A 170 -5.06 9.31 9.26
N THR A 171 -5.38 9.85 8.08
CA THR A 171 -6.19 9.12 7.08
C THR A 171 -5.55 7.79 6.71
N LEU A 172 -4.21 7.75 6.57
CA LEU A 172 -3.47 6.51 6.33
C LEU A 172 -3.38 5.62 7.58
N PHE A 173 -3.17 6.20 8.76
CA PHE A 173 -3.08 5.47 10.02
C PHE A 173 -4.32 4.62 10.29
N TRP A 174 -5.52 5.13 10.02
CA TRP A 174 -6.76 4.36 10.18
C TRP A 174 -6.88 3.18 9.23
N GLN A 175 -6.38 3.31 8.00
CA GLN A 175 -6.44 2.24 7.00
C GLN A 175 -5.32 1.20 7.21
N ALA A 176 -4.22 1.62 7.82
CA ALA A 176 -3.08 0.79 8.16
C ALA A 176 -3.31 -0.11 9.38
N MET A 177 -4.49 -0.04 10.02
CA MET A 177 -4.88 -0.90 11.13
C MET A 177 -6.15 -1.70 10.79
N SER A 178 -6.35 -2.84 11.46
CA SER A 178 -7.53 -3.70 11.30
C SER A 178 -7.73 -4.57 12.56
N PRO A 179 -8.99 -4.90 12.93
CA PRO A 179 -9.27 -5.94 13.94
C PRO A 179 -8.67 -7.31 13.59
N ASP A 180 -8.58 -7.63 12.30
CA ASP A 180 -7.98 -8.87 11.77
C ASP A 180 -6.51 -8.65 11.37
N GLY A 181 -5.87 -7.64 11.95
CA GLY A 181 -4.50 -7.25 11.66
C GLY A 181 -3.43 -8.17 12.28
N GLY A 182 -2.19 -7.69 12.24
CA GLY A 182 -1.04 -8.39 12.78
C GLY A 182 -0.41 -9.37 11.79
N GLY A 183 0.43 -10.27 12.30
CA GLY A 183 1.21 -11.19 11.47
C GLY A 183 2.32 -10.49 10.67
N LYS A 184 2.56 -10.96 9.44
CA LYS A 184 3.64 -10.51 8.56
C LYS A 184 3.08 -10.17 7.16
N PRO A 185 3.70 -9.23 6.42
CA PRO A 185 3.35 -9.00 5.02
C PRO A 185 3.65 -10.25 4.18
N LYS A 186 2.97 -10.35 3.04
CA LYS A 186 3.16 -11.39 2.03
C LYS A 186 3.39 -10.74 0.67
N GLY A 187 3.72 -11.52 -0.35
CA GLY A 187 3.83 -11.02 -1.73
C GLY A 187 4.97 -10.01 -1.91
N ARG A 188 4.73 -9.00 -2.76
CA ARG A 188 5.80 -8.13 -3.27
C ARG A 188 6.39 -7.23 -2.19
N LEU A 189 5.60 -6.79 -1.20
CA LEU A 189 6.11 -6.01 -0.08
C LEU A 189 7.06 -6.83 0.79
N ALA A 190 6.76 -8.12 1.05
CA ALA A 190 7.62 -8.98 1.85
C ALA A 190 8.97 -9.22 1.17
N GLU A 191 8.96 -9.42 -0.14
CA GLU A 191 10.18 -9.52 -0.95
C GLU A 191 10.96 -8.21 -0.95
N GLN A 192 10.29 -7.06 -1.09
CA GLN A 192 10.93 -5.75 -1.05
C GLN A 192 11.56 -5.48 0.32
N MET A 193 10.87 -5.80 1.42
CA MET A 193 11.43 -5.69 2.77
C MET A 193 12.65 -6.61 2.95
N THR A 194 12.65 -7.78 2.32
CA THR A 194 13.81 -8.68 2.33
C THR A 194 15.00 -8.05 1.63
N ARG A 195 14.78 -7.40 0.47
CA ARG A 195 15.84 -6.68 -0.26
C ARG A 195 16.39 -5.48 0.51
N ASP A 196 15.52 -4.65 1.08
CA ASP A 196 15.92 -3.34 1.60
C ASP A 196 16.35 -3.36 3.07
N PHE A 197 15.77 -4.26 3.87
CA PHE A 197 16.03 -4.35 5.31
C PHE A 197 16.67 -5.70 5.73
N GLY A 198 16.81 -6.66 4.82
CA GLY A 198 17.26 -8.02 5.15
C GLY A 198 16.16 -8.93 5.72
N GLY A 199 14.90 -8.50 5.67
CA GLY A 199 13.74 -9.31 6.06
C GLY A 199 12.79 -8.58 7.01
N PHE A 200 11.61 -9.17 7.23
CA PHE A 200 10.57 -8.56 8.06
C PHE A 200 11.02 -8.32 9.50
N ASP A 201 11.76 -9.25 10.10
CA ASP A 201 12.15 -9.13 11.51
C ASP A 201 13.17 -8.00 11.72
N ALA A 202 14.09 -7.81 10.77
CA ALA A 202 15.04 -6.69 10.76
C ALA A 202 14.34 -5.35 10.51
N PHE A 203 13.40 -5.31 9.56
CA PHE A 203 12.52 -4.16 9.33
C PHE A 203 11.75 -3.79 10.62
N LYS A 204 11.08 -4.76 11.24
CA LYS A 204 10.28 -4.56 12.45
C LYS A 204 11.13 -4.02 13.59
N ALA A 205 12.34 -4.56 13.78
CA ALA A 205 13.28 -4.07 14.78
C ALA A 205 13.67 -2.59 14.53
N GLN A 206 14.12 -2.26 13.30
CA GLN A 206 14.50 -0.88 12.96
C GLN A 206 13.31 0.08 13.09
N PHE A 207 12.12 -0.31 12.61
CA PHE A 207 10.91 0.52 12.68
C PHE A 207 10.48 0.78 14.12
N SER A 208 10.55 -0.25 14.98
CA SER A 208 10.14 -0.12 16.38
C SER A 208 11.11 0.76 17.17
N GLU A 209 12.41 0.63 16.95
CA GLU A 209 13.41 1.53 17.55
C GLU A 209 13.26 2.96 17.02
N ALA A 210 13.03 3.15 15.72
CA ALA A 210 12.76 4.48 15.15
C ALA A 210 11.53 5.14 15.78
N ALA A 211 10.44 4.38 15.99
CA ALA A 211 9.23 4.84 16.65
C ALA A 211 9.46 5.22 18.13
N ASP A 212 10.23 4.40 18.88
CA ASP A 212 10.58 4.68 20.27
C ASP A 212 11.38 5.99 20.40
N LYS A 213 12.28 6.25 19.44
CA LYS A 213 13.23 7.37 19.45
C LYS A 213 12.75 8.66 18.81
N VAL A 214 11.49 8.76 18.37
CA VAL A 214 10.94 10.03 17.89
C VAL A 214 11.00 11.08 19.01
N GLU A 215 11.65 12.22 18.74
CA GLU A 215 11.76 13.32 19.68
C GLU A 215 10.45 14.15 19.71
N GLY A 216 9.83 14.25 20.89
CA GLY A 216 8.54 14.92 21.05
C GLY A 216 7.37 14.14 20.44
N GLY A 217 6.44 14.87 19.81
CA GLY A 217 5.31 14.29 19.08
C GLY A 217 5.63 14.10 17.61
N GLY A 218 5.36 12.91 17.07
CA GLY A 218 5.70 12.58 15.69
C GLY A 218 5.28 11.18 15.27
N TRP A 219 5.99 10.63 14.28
CA TRP A 219 5.63 9.40 13.58
C TRP A 219 6.85 8.58 13.22
N ALA A 220 6.73 7.26 13.23
CA ALA A 220 7.56 6.40 12.39
C ALA A 220 6.79 6.05 11.12
N ILE A 221 7.43 6.15 9.96
CA ILE A 221 6.75 5.98 8.67
C ILE A 221 7.60 5.11 7.76
N LEU A 222 7.06 3.98 7.33
CA LEU A 222 7.59 3.22 6.21
C LEU A 222 7.16 3.93 4.93
N VAL A 223 8.11 4.29 4.08
CA VAL A 223 7.87 5.02 2.84
C VAL A 223 8.42 4.27 1.65
N TRP A 224 7.84 4.50 0.48
CA TRP A 224 8.48 4.23 -0.81
C TRP A 224 9.27 5.46 -1.24
N ALA A 225 10.59 5.32 -1.37
CA ALA A 225 11.47 6.35 -1.89
C ALA A 225 11.56 6.23 -3.42
N SER A 226 10.65 6.90 -4.13
CA SER A 226 10.42 6.80 -5.58
C SER A 226 11.66 7.03 -6.45
N ARG A 227 12.63 7.83 -5.97
CA ARG A 227 13.89 8.12 -6.68
C ARG A 227 14.90 7.00 -6.61
N SER A 228 15.02 6.36 -5.44
CA SER A 228 15.96 5.27 -5.19
C SER A 228 15.36 3.89 -5.45
N GLY A 229 14.04 3.79 -5.61
CA GLY A 229 13.36 2.52 -5.85
C GLY A 229 13.47 1.55 -4.68
N ARG A 230 13.41 2.07 -3.44
CA ARG A 230 13.53 1.27 -2.22
C ARG A 230 12.58 1.74 -1.12
N LEU A 231 12.34 0.87 -0.15
CA LEU A 231 11.70 1.20 1.11
C LEU A 231 12.67 1.93 2.03
N GLU A 232 12.18 2.94 2.74
CA GLU A 232 12.91 3.66 3.79
C GLU A 232 12.02 3.83 5.02
N ILE A 233 12.65 4.10 6.17
CA ILE A 233 11.94 4.46 7.42
C ILE A 233 12.30 5.91 7.75
N LEU A 234 11.29 6.74 7.91
CA LEU A 234 11.43 8.14 8.35
C LEU A 234 10.84 8.32 9.74
N THR A 235 11.49 9.16 10.55
CA THR A 235 10.97 9.66 11.83
C THR A 235 10.49 11.09 11.63
N ALA A 236 9.20 11.27 11.35
CA ALA A 236 8.64 12.59 11.14
C ALA A 236 8.34 13.26 12.48
N GLU A 237 8.85 14.47 12.69
CA GLU A 237 8.46 15.31 13.82
C GLU A 237 7.20 16.10 13.48
N LYS A 238 6.37 16.35 14.50
CA LYS A 238 5.03 16.90 14.34
C LYS A 238 4.22 16.07 13.34
N HIS A 239 3.97 16.61 12.15
CA HIS A 239 3.41 15.85 11.02
C HIS A 239 4.23 16.03 9.74
N GLN A 240 4.87 17.20 9.59
CA GLN A 240 5.49 17.67 8.34
C GLN A 240 7.01 17.84 8.41
N ASN A 241 7.61 17.77 9.60
CA ASN A 241 9.06 17.94 9.75
C ASN A 241 9.79 16.62 9.52
N LEU A 242 11.06 16.71 9.11
CA LEU A 242 11.93 15.55 8.83
C LEU A 242 11.37 14.59 7.77
N SER A 243 10.55 15.11 6.85
CA SER A 243 10.09 14.38 5.67
C SER A 243 11.05 14.58 4.49
N GLN A 244 11.08 13.60 3.58
CA GLN A 244 11.68 13.73 2.26
C GLN A 244 10.60 14.07 1.24
N TRP A 245 10.84 15.02 0.34
CA TRP A 245 9.87 15.35 -0.70
C TRP A 245 9.76 14.24 -1.75
N ASP A 246 8.54 13.95 -2.20
CA ASP A 246 8.17 12.92 -3.20
C ASP A 246 8.15 11.45 -2.71
N VAL A 247 8.60 11.17 -1.48
CA VAL A 247 8.35 9.84 -0.89
C VAL A 247 6.86 9.60 -0.66
N ILE A 248 6.45 8.34 -0.77
CA ILE A 248 5.05 7.92 -0.61
C ILE A 248 4.92 7.14 0.69
N PRO A 249 4.23 7.68 1.72
CA PRO A 249 3.97 6.96 2.98
C PRO A 249 3.17 5.69 2.74
N LEU A 250 3.58 4.56 3.34
CA LEU A 250 2.94 3.25 3.22
C LEU A 250 2.33 2.80 4.55
N LEU A 251 3.11 2.83 5.63
CA LEU A 251 2.70 2.42 6.97
C LEU A 251 3.16 3.47 7.99
N PRO A 252 2.29 4.41 8.37
CA PRO A 252 2.56 5.36 9.45
C PRO A 252 2.15 4.77 10.82
N LEU A 253 2.95 5.06 11.84
CA LEU A 253 2.65 4.82 13.26
C LEU A 253 2.69 6.17 13.99
N ASP A 254 1.55 6.58 14.55
CA ASP A 254 1.45 7.79 15.39
C ASP A 254 2.08 7.55 16.76
N VAL A 255 3.12 8.30 17.11
CA VAL A 255 3.75 8.26 18.45
C VAL A 255 3.63 9.60 19.17
N TRP A 256 2.66 10.44 18.79
CA TRP A 256 2.18 11.50 19.66
C TRP A 256 1.55 10.91 20.92
N GLU A 257 1.72 11.57 22.06
CA GLU A 257 1.20 11.08 23.34
C GLU A 257 -0.32 10.87 23.31
N HIS A 258 -1.07 11.67 22.54
CA HIS A 258 -2.53 11.46 22.40
C HIS A 258 -2.91 10.08 21.84
N ALA A 259 -1.99 9.39 21.16
CA ALA A 259 -2.24 8.11 20.51
C ALA A 259 -2.16 6.92 21.48
N TYR A 260 -1.55 7.10 22.65
CA TYR A 260 -1.28 5.98 23.56
C TYR A 260 -1.39 6.31 25.06
N TYR A 261 -1.24 7.56 25.46
CA TYR A 261 -1.01 7.91 26.87
C TYR A 261 -2.17 7.52 27.81
N LEU A 262 -3.41 7.51 27.31
CA LEU A 262 -4.57 7.10 28.12
C LEU A 262 -4.61 5.60 28.46
N GLN A 263 -3.77 4.78 27.83
CA GLN A 263 -3.70 3.33 28.05
C GLN A 263 -2.31 2.88 28.50
N TYR A 264 -1.26 3.46 27.94
CA TYR A 264 0.13 3.05 28.15
C TYR A 264 0.96 4.07 28.95
N GLU A 265 0.36 5.21 29.33
CA GLU A 265 1.02 6.28 30.07
C GLU A 265 2.36 6.68 29.40
N ASN A 266 3.48 6.58 30.13
CA ASN A 266 4.81 6.88 29.61
C ASN A 266 5.49 5.67 28.91
N ASP A 267 4.89 4.49 28.89
CA ASP A 267 5.45 3.30 28.22
C ASP A 267 5.07 3.25 26.73
N ARG A 268 5.68 4.16 25.97
CA ARG A 268 5.56 4.19 24.50
C ARG A 268 5.94 2.86 23.86
N ARG A 269 6.90 2.13 24.44
CA ARG A 269 7.39 0.87 23.88
C ARG A 269 6.34 -0.23 23.97
N GLU A 270 5.60 -0.29 25.07
CA GLU A 270 4.46 -1.20 25.19
C GLU A 270 3.37 -0.92 24.15
N TYR A 271 3.08 0.37 23.89
CA TYR A 271 2.18 0.76 22.80
C TYR A 271 2.67 0.28 21.43
N ILE A 272 3.94 0.52 21.09
CA ILE A 272 4.54 0.10 19.81
C ILE A 272 4.45 -1.43 19.66
N ASN A 273 4.78 -2.17 20.72
CA ASN A 273 4.72 -3.63 20.74
C ASN A 273 3.29 -4.14 20.49
N ASN A 274 2.29 -3.50 21.09
CA ASN A 274 0.89 -3.86 20.93
C ASN A 274 0.32 -3.45 19.56
N TRP A 275 0.72 -2.30 19.01
CA TRP A 275 0.29 -1.82 17.70
C TRP A 275 0.61 -2.81 16.57
N TRP A 276 1.74 -3.54 16.67
CA TRP A 276 2.08 -4.57 15.69
C TRP A 276 1.01 -5.67 15.54
N ASN A 277 0.14 -5.89 16.53
CA ASN A 277 -0.92 -6.88 16.46
C ASN A 277 -2.13 -6.42 15.64
N VAL A 278 -2.23 -5.13 15.32
CA VAL A 278 -3.36 -4.57 14.56
C VAL A 278 -2.96 -4.05 13.18
N VAL A 279 -1.69 -4.19 12.77
CA VAL A 279 -1.22 -3.71 11.46
C VAL A 279 -1.94 -4.45 10.32
N HIS A 280 -2.52 -3.70 9.40
CA HIS A 280 -3.27 -4.22 8.26
C HIS A 280 -2.39 -4.36 7.02
N TRP A 281 -1.59 -5.44 6.97
CA TRP A 281 -0.66 -5.71 5.86
C TRP A 281 -1.28 -5.71 4.45
N PRO A 282 -2.50 -6.24 4.21
CA PRO A 282 -3.14 -6.15 2.91
C PRO A 282 -3.26 -4.71 2.38
N HIS A 283 -3.63 -3.74 3.23
CA HIS A 283 -3.70 -2.34 2.81
C HIS A 283 -2.30 -1.75 2.51
N VAL A 284 -1.29 -2.11 3.31
CA VAL A 284 0.09 -1.67 3.08
C VAL A 284 0.63 -2.22 1.75
N GLU A 285 0.34 -3.49 1.43
CA GLU A 285 0.68 -4.12 0.14
C GLU A 285 -0.01 -3.42 -1.04
N GLU A 286 -1.33 -3.19 -0.97
CA GLU A 286 -2.08 -2.49 -2.01
C GLU A 286 -1.48 -1.10 -2.30
N ARG A 287 -1.18 -0.37 -1.22
CA ARG A 287 -0.56 0.95 -1.30
C ARG A 287 0.85 0.90 -1.89
N PHE A 288 1.64 -0.11 -1.52
CA PHE A 288 2.98 -0.35 -2.08
C PHE A 288 2.93 -0.64 -3.59
N GLN A 289 1.98 -1.48 -4.04
CA GLN A 289 1.80 -1.79 -5.47
C GLN A 289 1.41 -0.58 -6.31
N THR A 290 0.72 0.39 -5.70
CA THR A 290 0.39 1.68 -6.35
C THR A 290 1.60 2.63 -6.32
N ALA A 291 2.29 2.71 -5.17
CA ALA A 291 3.44 3.59 -4.99
C ALA A 291 4.60 3.23 -5.93
N THR A 292 4.85 1.93 -6.14
CA THR A 292 5.91 1.44 -7.04
C THR A 292 5.67 1.72 -8.52
N ALA A 293 4.45 2.14 -8.91
CA ALA A 293 4.19 2.64 -10.25
C ALA A 293 4.69 4.09 -10.45
N VAL A 294 4.97 4.80 -9.36
CA VAL A 294 5.57 6.14 -9.37
C VAL A 294 7.09 5.96 -9.25
N LEU A 295 7.76 5.83 -10.40
CA LEU A 295 9.22 5.79 -10.48
C LEU A 295 9.71 7.05 -11.19
N TRP A 296 10.54 7.83 -10.50
CA TRP A 296 11.28 8.90 -11.15
C TRP A 296 12.61 8.34 -11.63
N SER A 297 13.05 8.71 -12.84
CA SER A 297 14.38 8.34 -13.29
C SER A 297 15.40 8.77 -12.24
N PRO A 298 16.23 7.85 -11.72
CA PRO A 298 17.27 8.23 -10.80
C PRO A 298 18.19 9.21 -11.54
N LEU A 299 18.39 10.38 -10.95
CA LEU A 299 19.42 11.31 -11.41
C LEU A 299 20.76 10.68 -11.00
N VAL A 300 21.31 9.83 -11.86
CA VAL A 300 22.66 9.27 -11.74
C VAL A 300 23.61 10.11 -12.59
#